data_AF-A0A6L8WBG5-F1
#
_entry.id   AF-A0A6L8WBG5-F1
#
_cell.length_a   1.000
_cell.length_b   1.000
_cell.length_c   1.000
_cell.angle_alpha   90.00
_cell.angle_beta   90.00
_cell.angle_gamma   90.00
#
_symmetry.space_group_name_H-M   'P 1'
#
loop_
_entity.id
_entity.type
_entity.pdbx_description
1 polymer ?
#
loop_
_entity_poly.entity_id
_entity_poly.type
_entity_poly.pdbx_seq_one_letter_code
_entity_poly.pdbx_strand_id
1 'polypeptide(L)'
;MTNYYNFRNLNVIFVDDNRNMHLLMRSILLAMNIVNSRGCYDAKSCIEKMHEEAPDIVISDLSPNPENGLDLIRRIRQGELGVDPYTPILVISGQTKLQNVIEARDAGATEFLAKPVSVGSLYDRLVWMIENPRVFIKASEFIGPDRRRAMRGYEGMERRK
;
A
#
# COMPACT_ATOMS: atom_id res chain seq x y z
N MET A 1 17.78 15.04 -16.81
CA MET A 1 17.58 13.62 -17.19
C MET A 1 16.51 13.08 -16.28
N THR A 2 15.35 12.69 -16.82
CA THR A 2 14.31 12.04 -16.02
C THR A 2 14.78 10.61 -15.74
N ASN A 3 15.09 10.28 -14.49
CA ASN A 3 15.36 8.89 -14.13
C ASN A 3 14.06 8.10 -14.28
N TYR A 4 14.04 7.13 -15.20
CA TYR A 4 12.93 6.20 -15.34
C TYR A 4 13.17 5.00 -14.44
N TYR A 5 12.23 4.73 -13.55
CA TYR A 5 12.27 3.55 -12.70
C TYR A 5 11.90 2.32 -13.52
N ASN A 6 12.73 1.28 -13.43
CA ASN A 6 12.45 -0.01 -14.04
C ASN A 6 11.81 -0.94 -13.00
N PHE A 7 10.52 -1.24 -13.17
CA PHE A 7 9.77 -2.09 -12.25
C PHE A 7 9.69 -3.56 -12.68
N ARG A 8 10.54 -4.01 -13.62
CA ARG A 8 10.44 -5.36 -14.20
C ARG A 8 10.42 -6.50 -13.20
N ASN A 9 11.26 -6.40 -12.18
CA ASN A 9 11.43 -7.46 -11.18
C ASN A 9 10.55 -7.24 -9.94
N LEU A 10 9.63 -6.27 -9.98
CA LEU A 10 8.76 -5.95 -8.84
C LEU A 10 7.68 -7.03 -8.70
N ASN A 11 7.64 -7.65 -7.53
CA ASN A 11 6.61 -8.61 -7.14
C ASN A 11 5.44 -7.87 -6.49
N VAL A 12 4.30 -7.84 -7.19
CA VAL A 12 3.11 -7.10 -6.77
C VAL A 12 1.99 -8.06 -6.39
N ILE A 13 1.42 -7.87 -5.20
CA ILE A 13 0.14 -8.49 -4.83
C ILE A 13 -0.94 -7.42 -4.92
N PHE A 14 -2.00 -7.70 -5.68
CA PHE A 14 -3.17 -6.84 -5.80
C PHE A 14 -4.39 -7.48 -5.12
N VAL A 15 -5.01 -6.76 -4.19
CA VAL A 15 -6.17 -7.20 -3.41
C VAL A 15 -7.39 -6.39 -3.82
N ASP A 16 -8.37 -7.02 -4.45
CA ASP A 16 -9.65 -6.40 -4.83
C ASP A 16 -10.68 -7.53 -5.05
N ASP A 17 -11.91 -7.38 -4.60
CA ASP A 17 -12.96 -8.40 -4.79
C ASP A 17 -13.57 -8.36 -6.21
N ASN A 18 -13.31 -7.29 -6.96
CA ASN A 18 -13.85 -7.08 -8.29
C ASN A 18 -12.92 -7.64 -9.38
N ARG A 19 -13.36 -8.73 -10.02
CA ARG A 19 -12.65 -9.38 -11.14
C ARG A 19 -12.32 -8.43 -12.31
N ASN A 20 -13.17 -7.46 -12.60
CA ASN A 20 -12.88 -6.49 -13.67
C ASN A 20 -11.75 -5.55 -13.28
N MET A 21 -11.64 -5.20 -12.00
CA MET A 21 -10.53 -4.40 -11.49
C MET A 21 -9.20 -5.15 -11.60
N HIS A 22 -9.19 -6.48 -11.38
CA HIS A 22 -7.99 -7.30 -11.62
C HIS A 22 -7.51 -7.24 -13.07
N LEU A 23 -8.42 -7.33 -14.05
CA LEU A 23 -8.06 -7.24 -15.47
C LEU A 23 -7.51 -5.86 -15.83
N LEU A 24 -8.13 -4.79 -15.33
CA LEU A 24 -7.64 -3.43 -15.50
C LEU A 24 -6.26 -3.26 -14.85
N MET A 25 -6.12 -3.66 -13.59
CA MET A 25 -4.87 -3.49 -12.83
C MET A 25 -3.73 -4.28 -13.46
N ARG A 26 -3.97 -5.53 -13.89
CA ARG A 26 -3.00 -6.32 -14.64
C ARG A 26 -2.55 -5.60 -15.91
N SER A 27 -3.47 -5.00 -16.65
CA SER A 27 -3.14 -4.25 -17.87
C SER A 27 -2.29 -3.01 -17.59
N ILE A 28 -2.62 -2.27 -16.52
CA ILE A 28 -1.85 -1.10 -16.07
C ILE A 28 -0.45 -1.51 -15.62
N LEU A 29 -0.33 -2.54 -14.76
CA LEU A 29 0.95 -3.03 -14.25
C LEU A 29 1.86 -3.54 -15.39
N LEU A 30 1.30 -4.30 -16.34
CA LEU A 30 2.05 -4.75 -17.52
C LEU A 30 2.53 -3.59 -18.40
N ALA A 31 1.71 -2.54 -18.58
CA ALA A 31 2.13 -1.34 -19.31
C ALA A 31 3.27 -0.59 -18.60
N MET A 32 3.43 -0.77 -17.28
CA MET A 32 4.55 -0.29 -16.48
C MET A 32 5.74 -1.27 -16.43
N ASN A 33 5.72 -2.31 -17.27
CA ASN A 33 6.70 -3.41 -17.30
C ASN A 33 6.75 -4.26 -16.02
N ILE A 34 5.77 -4.17 -15.12
CA ILE A 34 5.64 -5.05 -13.96
C ILE A 34 5.06 -6.38 -14.44
N VAL A 35 5.91 -7.39 -14.57
CA VAL A 35 5.50 -8.69 -15.12
C VAL A 35 5.08 -9.69 -14.03
N ASN A 36 5.52 -9.48 -12.79
CA ASN A 36 5.23 -10.35 -11.65
C ASN A 36 4.12 -9.76 -10.77
N SER A 37 2.89 -9.70 -11.31
CA SER A 37 1.71 -9.26 -10.55
C SER A 37 0.74 -10.42 -10.32
N ARG A 38 0.31 -10.61 -9.07
CA ARG A 38 -0.67 -11.62 -8.69
C ARG A 38 -1.88 -10.98 -8.02
N GLY A 39 -3.07 -11.33 -8.50
CA GLY A 39 -4.34 -10.90 -7.92
C GLY A 39 -4.88 -11.91 -6.90
N CYS A 40 -5.48 -11.41 -5.82
CA CYS A 40 -6.29 -12.17 -4.88
C CYS A 40 -7.62 -11.46 -4.59
N TYR A 41 -8.62 -12.24 -4.15
CA TYR A 41 -10.02 -11.79 -4.03
C TYR A 41 -10.50 -11.75 -2.58
N ASP A 42 -9.77 -12.41 -1.69
CA ASP A 42 -10.06 -12.50 -0.27
C ASP A 42 -8.76 -12.62 0.55
N ALA A 43 -8.85 -12.32 1.85
CA ALA A 43 -7.69 -12.34 2.76
C ALA A 43 -6.92 -13.67 2.70
N LYS A 44 -7.64 -14.81 2.65
CA LYS A 44 -7.03 -16.13 2.63
C LYS A 44 -6.17 -16.34 1.37
N SER A 45 -6.75 -16.11 0.20
CA SER A 45 -6.05 -16.23 -1.08
C SER A 45 -4.91 -15.22 -1.22
N CYS A 46 -5.02 -14.04 -0.59
CA CYS A 46 -3.92 -13.08 -0.53
C CYS A 46 -2.76 -13.61 0.31
N ILE A 47 -3.03 -14.12 1.50
CA ILE A 47 -2.03 -14.69 2.41
C ILE A 47 -1.29 -15.85 1.73
N GLU A 48 -2.02 -16.80 1.13
CA GLU A 48 -1.43 -17.92 0.39
C GLU A 48 -0.45 -17.42 -0.69
N LYS A 49 -0.86 -16.43 -1.49
CA LYS A 49 -0.01 -15.86 -2.56
C LYS A 49 1.17 -15.04 -2.06
N MET A 50 1.06 -14.41 -0.89
CA MET A 50 2.16 -13.71 -0.25
C MET A 50 3.20 -14.69 0.31
N HIS A 51 2.78 -15.90 0.72
CA HIS A 51 3.68 -16.96 1.16
C HIS A 51 4.32 -17.74 0.02
N GLU A 52 3.61 -17.94 -1.09
CA GLU A 52 4.17 -18.54 -2.31
C GLU A 52 5.38 -17.74 -2.81
N GLU A 53 5.26 -16.41 -2.81
CA GLU A 53 6.36 -15.50 -3.11
C GLU A 53 6.12 -14.15 -2.45
N ALA A 54 7.09 -13.71 -1.65
CA ALA A 54 7.01 -12.49 -0.89
C ALA A 54 6.82 -11.25 -1.80
N PRO A 55 5.84 -10.38 -1.50
CA PRO A 55 5.63 -9.15 -2.27
C PRO A 55 6.65 -8.07 -1.92
N ASP A 56 7.11 -7.35 -2.95
CA ASP A 56 7.81 -6.07 -2.79
C ASP A 56 6.82 -4.94 -2.49
N ILE A 57 5.58 -5.08 -2.94
CA ILE A 57 4.49 -4.14 -2.66
C ILE A 57 3.14 -4.85 -2.67
N VAL A 58 2.28 -4.45 -1.74
CA VAL A 58 0.86 -4.80 -1.75
C VAL A 58 0.06 -3.58 -2.22
N ILE A 59 -0.77 -3.78 -3.23
CA ILE A 59 -1.76 -2.80 -3.67
C ILE A 59 -3.12 -3.31 -3.21
N SER A 60 -3.76 -2.59 -2.29
CA SER A 60 -5.03 -3.03 -1.68
C SER A 60 -6.15 -2.06 -2.01
N ASP A 61 -7.27 -2.59 -2.49
CA ASP A 61 -8.50 -1.83 -2.55
C ASP A 61 -9.07 -1.59 -1.15
N LEU A 62 -9.62 -0.40 -0.93
CA LEU A 62 -10.45 -0.15 0.23
C LEU A 62 -11.84 -0.78 0.00
N SER A 63 -11.91 -2.11 0.11
CA SER A 63 -13.15 -2.86 -0.02
C SER A 63 -14.08 -2.54 1.17
N PRO A 64 -15.41 -2.51 0.96
CA PRO A 64 -16.38 -2.52 2.04
C PRO A 64 -16.29 -3.77 2.93
N ASN A 65 -15.71 -4.87 2.42
CA ASN A 65 -15.42 -6.03 3.23
C ASN A 65 -14.14 -5.76 4.06
N PRO A 66 -14.26 -5.62 5.40
CA PRO A 66 -13.15 -5.21 6.24
C PRO A 66 -11.97 -6.20 6.19
N GLU A 67 -12.24 -7.51 5.99
CA GLU A 67 -11.23 -8.56 5.94
C GLU A 67 -10.20 -8.36 4.81
N ASN A 68 -10.58 -7.72 3.71
CA ASN A 68 -9.75 -7.55 2.51
C ASN A 68 -9.08 -6.17 2.41
N GLY A 69 -9.52 -5.22 3.23
CA GLY A 69 -9.06 -3.84 3.22
C GLY A 69 -8.21 -3.51 4.44
N LEU A 70 -8.74 -2.66 5.31
CA LEU A 70 -8.01 -2.14 6.46
C LEU A 70 -7.55 -3.22 7.43
N ASP A 71 -8.32 -4.29 7.64
CA ASP A 71 -7.92 -5.35 8.59
C ASP A 71 -6.77 -6.17 8.03
N LEU A 72 -6.75 -6.47 6.72
CA LEU A 72 -5.60 -7.10 6.10
C LEU A 72 -4.33 -6.26 6.32
N ILE A 73 -4.41 -4.94 6.15
CA ILE A 73 -3.28 -4.03 6.34
C ILE A 73 -2.81 -4.08 7.81
N ARG A 74 -3.72 -4.00 8.78
CA ARG A 74 -3.37 -4.10 10.21
C ARG A 74 -2.67 -5.41 10.53
N ARG A 75 -3.20 -6.53 10.05
CA ARG A 75 -2.66 -7.88 10.29
C ARG A 75 -1.27 -8.06 9.66
N ILE A 76 -1.03 -7.51 8.47
CA ILE A 76 0.32 -7.43 7.87
C ILE A 76 1.25 -6.64 8.80
N ARG A 77 0.82 -5.45 9.25
CA ARG A 77 1.65 -4.59 10.11
C ARG A 77 1.93 -5.20 11.49
N GLN A 78 1.01 -5.97 12.04
CA GLN A 78 1.18 -6.70 13.29
C GLN A 78 2.05 -7.96 13.13
N GLY A 79 2.38 -8.35 11.89
CA GLY A 79 3.14 -9.56 11.61
C GLY A 79 2.36 -10.85 11.83
N GLU A 80 1.04 -10.78 12.00
CA GLU A 80 0.18 -11.93 12.27
C GLU A 80 0.10 -12.91 11.09
N LEU A 81 0.43 -12.42 9.90
CA LEU A 81 0.31 -13.18 8.65
C LEU A 81 1.65 -13.76 8.18
N GLY A 82 2.75 -13.57 8.92
CA GLY A 82 4.09 -13.98 8.46
C GLY A 82 4.56 -13.27 7.18
N VAL A 83 3.91 -12.16 6.82
CA VAL A 83 4.33 -11.22 5.77
C VAL A 83 5.17 -10.13 6.42
N ASP A 84 6.20 -9.63 5.74
CA ASP A 84 7.05 -8.57 6.28
C ASP A 84 6.22 -7.32 6.67
N PRO A 85 6.18 -6.93 7.96
CA PRO A 85 5.47 -5.74 8.40
C PRO A 85 5.94 -4.46 7.72
N TYR A 86 7.15 -4.44 7.12
CA TYR A 86 7.69 -3.28 6.41
C TYR A 86 7.31 -3.22 4.93
N THR A 87 6.67 -4.26 4.36
CA THR A 87 6.24 -4.27 2.96
C THR A 87 5.43 -3.01 2.64
N PRO A 88 5.82 -2.21 1.63
CA PRO A 88 5.03 -1.08 1.17
C PRO A 88 3.58 -1.48 0.84
N ILE A 89 2.61 -0.71 1.34
CA ILE A 89 1.19 -0.92 1.06
C ILE A 89 0.61 0.35 0.42
N LEU A 90 0.18 0.25 -0.83
CA LEU A 90 -0.55 1.30 -1.52
C LEU A 90 -2.04 0.99 -1.47
N VAL A 91 -2.82 1.86 -0.84
CA VAL A 91 -4.29 1.78 -0.89
C VAL A 91 -4.79 2.48 -2.14
N ILE A 92 -5.64 1.80 -2.91
CA ILE A 92 -6.35 2.38 -4.06
C ILE A 92 -7.84 2.40 -3.74
N SER A 93 -8.53 3.53 -3.88
CA SER A 93 -9.99 3.54 -3.60
C SER A 93 -10.75 4.61 -4.37
N GLY A 94 -11.98 4.28 -4.74
CA GLY A 94 -12.96 5.28 -5.22
C GLY A 94 -13.62 6.07 -4.10
N GLN A 95 -13.51 5.62 -2.84
CA GLN A 95 -14.10 6.28 -1.69
C GLN A 95 -13.06 7.21 -1.02
N THR A 96 -12.98 8.44 -1.51
CA THR A 96 -11.92 9.40 -1.15
C THR A 96 -12.32 10.39 -0.05
N LYS A 97 -13.36 10.08 0.73
CA LYS A 97 -13.72 10.88 1.90
C LYS A 97 -12.52 10.96 2.85
N LEU A 98 -12.32 12.12 3.46
CA LEU A 98 -11.18 12.37 4.37
C LEU A 98 -11.05 11.27 5.43
N GLN A 99 -12.18 10.80 5.97
CA GLN A 99 -12.21 9.74 6.96
C GLN A 99 -11.58 8.43 6.46
N ASN A 100 -11.87 8.00 5.24
CA ASN A 100 -11.30 6.78 4.65
C ASN A 100 -9.79 6.88 4.46
N VAL A 101 -9.30 8.07 4.09
CA VAL A 101 -7.86 8.32 3.95
C VAL A 101 -7.17 8.28 5.32
N ILE A 102 -7.82 8.84 6.36
CA ILE A 102 -7.34 8.78 7.74
C ILE A 102 -7.31 7.34 8.23
N GLU A 103 -8.36 6.56 8.00
CA GLU A 103 -8.46 5.16 8.42
C GLU A 103 -7.41 4.28 7.73
N ALA A 104 -7.17 4.46 6.42
CA ALA A 104 -6.10 3.78 5.70
C ALA A 104 -4.72 4.13 6.26
N ARG A 105 -4.46 5.41 6.54
CA ARG A 105 -3.22 5.86 7.17
C ARG A 105 -3.04 5.25 8.56
N ASP A 106 -4.10 5.23 9.35
CA ASP A 106 -4.08 4.73 10.73
C ASP A 106 -3.99 3.20 10.80
N ALA A 107 -4.44 2.49 9.77
CA ALA A 107 -4.18 1.07 9.59
C ALA A 107 -2.70 0.76 9.22
N GLY A 108 -1.92 1.77 8.82
CA GLY A 108 -0.51 1.64 8.48
C GLY A 108 -0.20 1.60 6.98
N ALA A 109 -1.11 2.09 6.13
CA ALA A 109 -0.85 2.22 4.69
C ALA A 109 0.35 3.14 4.41
N THR A 110 1.15 2.76 3.40
CA THR A 110 2.30 3.54 2.94
C THR A 110 1.87 4.70 2.05
N GLU A 111 0.87 4.53 1.21
CA GLU A 111 0.30 5.65 0.48
C GLU A 111 -1.15 5.37 0.08
N PHE A 112 -1.81 6.40 -0.44
CA PHE A 112 -3.19 6.32 -0.92
C PHE A 112 -3.28 6.93 -2.33
N LEU A 113 -4.04 6.27 -3.21
CA LEU A 113 -4.34 6.72 -4.57
C LEU A 113 -5.84 6.62 -4.85
N ALA A 114 -6.42 7.70 -5.37
CA ALA A 114 -7.83 7.72 -5.74
C ALA A 114 -8.07 6.98 -7.06
N LYS A 115 -9.15 6.20 -7.15
CA LYS A 115 -9.71 5.75 -8.44
C LYS A 115 -10.37 6.97 -9.13
N PRO A 116 -10.33 7.09 -10.48
CA PRO A 116 -9.79 6.13 -11.44
C PRO A 116 -8.25 6.11 -11.50
N VAL A 117 -7.69 4.91 -11.66
CA VAL A 117 -6.24 4.70 -11.77
C VAL A 117 -5.82 4.68 -13.22
N SER A 118 -4.70 5.33 -13.52
CA SER A 118 -4.03 5.28 -14.82
C SER A 118 -2.59 4.82 -14.65
N VAL A 119 -1.94 4.46 -15.76
CA VAL A 119 -0.50 4.13 -15.78
C VAL A 119 0.33 5.26 -15.17
N GLY A 120 0.05 6.51 -15.56
CA GLY A 120 0.76 7.68 -15.03
C GLY A 120 0.52 7.89 -13.53
N SER A 121 -0.74 7.84 -13.08
CA SER A 121 -1.03 8.10 -11.66
C SER A 121 -0.50 7.03 -10.73
N LEU A 122 -0.46 5.76 -11.17
CA LEU A 122 0.17 4.67 -10.43
C LEU A 122 1.70 4.81 -10.45
N TYR A 123 2.30 5.08 -11.61
CA TYR A 123 3.75 5.30 -11.74
C TYR A 123 4.24 6.40 -10.81
N ASP A 124 3.62 7.59 -10.89
CA ASP A 124 3.98 8.74 -10.06
C ASP A 124 3.88 8.39 -8.56
N ARG A 125 2.89 7.59 -8.18
CA ARG A 125 2.71 7.17 -6.79
C ARG A 125 3.78 6.18 -6.32
N LEU A 126 4.14 5.20 -7.15
CA LEU A 126 5.22 4.26 -6.84
C LEU A 126 6.56 4.98 -6.72
N VAL A 127 6.86 5.88 -7.67
CA VAL A 127 8.06 6.71 -7.63
C VAL A 127 8.09 7.57 -6.38
N TRP A 128 6.98 8.21 -6.03
CA TRP A 128 6.88 9.01 -4.81
C TRP A 128 7.21 8.20 -3.55
N MET A 129 6.71 6.97 -3.45
CA MET A 129 6.98 6.08 -2.32
C MET A 129 8.47 5.71 -2.20
N ILE A 130 9.16 5.55 -3.33
CA ILE A 130 10.59 5.24 -3.38
C ILE A 130 11.42 6.48 -2.99
N GLU A 131 11.08 7.64 -3.53
CA GLU A 131 11.83 8.89 -3.35
C GLU A 131 11.55 9.57 -2.00
N ASN A 132 10.43 9.23 -1.35
CA ASN A 132 10.01 9.86 -0.09
C ASN A 132 9.73 8.80 0.99
N PRO A 133 10.74 8.00 1.40
CA PRO A 133 10.55 7.01 2.44
C PRO A 133 10.20 7.69 3.76
N ARG A 134 9.20 7.15 4.45
CA ARG A 134 8.79 7.64 5.78
C ARG A 134 9.39 6.76 6.86
N VAL A 135 9.79 7.37 7.98
CA VAL A 135 10.25 6.64 9.17
C VAL A 135 9.16 5.65 9.58
N PHE A 136 9.54 4.40 9.80
CA PHE A 136 8.61 3.37 10.23
C PHE A 136 8.51 3.37 11.76
N ILE A 137 7.30 3.53 12.28
CA ILE A 137 7.02 3.61 13.72
C ILE A 137 6.48 2.27 14.20
N LYS A 138 7.01 1.80 15.33
CA LYS A 138 6.50 0.65 16.08
C LYS A 138 6.14 1.11 17.49
N ALA A 139 4.86 1.18 17.77
CA ALA A 139 4.28 1.52 19.07
C ALA A 139 3.19 0.49 19.43
N SER A 140 2.74 0.45 20.68
CA SER A 140 1.73 -0.54 21.14
C SER A 140 0.45 -0.50 20.30
N GLU A 141 -0.02 0.70 19.95
CA GLU A 141 -1.28 0.91 19.22
C GLU A 141 -1.10 1.15 17.71
N PHE A 142 0.14 1.20 17.19
CA PHE A 142 0.38 1.53 15.79
C PHE A 142 1.70 0.96 15.28
N ILE A 143 1.62 0.27 14.15
CA ILE A 143 2.77 -0.20 13.39
C ILE A 143 2.61 0.26 11.95
N GLY A 144 3.53 1.09 11.47
CA GLY A 144 3.48 1.59 10.10
C GLY A 144 4.29 2.85 9.88
N PRO A 145 4.26 3.39 8.65
CA PRO A 145 4.95 4.64 8.32
C PRO A 145 4.43 5.83 9.13
N ASP A 146 5.30 6.76 9.54
CA ASP A 146 4.94 7.93 10.35
C ASP A 146 3.76 8.69 9.74
N ARG A 147 2.69 8.80 10.52
CA ARG A 147 1.41 9.41 10.13
C ARG A 147 1.50 10.92 9.94
N ARG A 148 2.56 11.56 10.46
CA ARG A 148 2.81 12.99 10.35
C ARG A 148 3.40 13.30 8.97
N ARG A 149 2.54 13.58 7.99
CA ARG A 149 2.95 13.95 6.61
C ARG A 149 3.66 15.30 6.50
N ALA A 150 3.55 16.16 7.52
CA ALA A 150 4.28 17.41 7.59
C ALA A 150 5.26 17.36 8.76
N MET A 151 6.51 17.77 8.54
CA MET A 151 7.38 18.22 9.63
C MET A 151 6.80 19.50 10.23
N ARG A 152 5.73 19.39 11.01
CA ARG A 152 5.51 20.37 12.07
C ARG A 152 6.52 19.98 13.13
N GLY A 153 7.63 20.73 13.21
CA GLY A 153 8.53 20.62 14.34
C GLY A 153 7.68 20.62 15.61
N TYR A 154 7.90 19.66 16.50
CA TYR A 154 7.23 19.68 17.78
C TYR A 154 7.69 20.95 18.51
N GLU A 155 6.77 21.87 18.79
CA GLU A 155 7.00 23.11 19.56
C GLU A 155 6.54 22.96 21.02
N GLY A 156 6.33 21.73 21.49
CA GLY A 156 6.01 21.48 22.90
C GLY A 156 7.26 21.44 23.78
N MET A 157 7.04 21.51 25.09
CA MET A 157 8.12 21.58 26.10
C MET A 157 9.08 20.39 26.07
N GLU A 158 8.66 19.23 25.55
CA GLU A 158 9.52 18.04 25.42
C GLU A 158 10.38 18.00 24.14
N ARG A 159 10.45 19.09 23.35
CA ARG A 159 11.39 19.14 22.22
C ARG A 159 12.82 19.09 22.78
N ARG A 160 13.58 18.03 22.48
CA ARG A 160 15.00 17.98 22.80
C ARG A 160 15.69 19.20 22.19
N LYS A 161 16.32 20.00 23.06
CA LYS A 161 17.22 21.09 22.67
C LYS A 161 18.54 20.54 22.18
#